data_AF-A0A1G7PV40-F1
#
_entry.id   AF-A0A1G7PV40-F1
#
_cell.length_a   1.000
_cell.length_b   1.000
_cell.length_c   1.000
_cell.angle_alpha   90.00
_cell.angle_beta   90.00
_cell.angle_gamma   90.00
#
_symmetry.space_group_name_H-M   'P 1'
#
loop_
_entity.id
_entity.type
_entity.pdbx_description
1 polymer ?
#
loop_
_entity_poly.entity_id
_entity_poly.type
_entity_poly.pdbx_seq_one_letter_code
_entity_poly.pdbx_strand_id
1 'polypeptide(L)'
;MTTDTLKITFGQADEHADAARDRLRKAEAGERGGEIEQDARFILNFEDFGEVERLMRTSNLTLLEAIVNDRPDSIRQTAAAVDRDYKEVHRNLKELESLGVVEFEDDGASKRPVLRGGAETVDISFSIGRGTVGGHSGASA
;
A
#
# COMPACT_ATOMS: atom_id res chain seq x y z
N MET A 1 17.33 -5.00 -11.36
CA MET A 1 17.31 -4.29 -10.08
C MET A 1 15.96 -4.57 -9.50
N THR A 2 15.88 -5.20 -8.34
CA THR A 2 14.60 -5.44 -7.66
C THR A 2 14.01 -4.07 -7.38
N THR A 3 12.93 -3.68 -8.06
CA THR A 3 12.28 -2.40 -7.77
C THR A 3 11.66 -2.53 -6.39
N ASP A 4 11.95 -1.63 -5.44
CA ASP A 4 11.41 -1.71 -4.08
C ASP A 4 9.98 -1.14 -4.09
N THR A 5 9.03 -1.90 -4.66
CA THR A 5 7.65 -1.44 -4.91
C THR A 5 6.68 -1.96 -3.87
N LEU A 6 5.83 -1.07 -3.35
CA LEU A 6 4.61 -1.41 -2.63
C LEU A 6 3.46 -1.56 -3.62
N LYS A 7 3.01 -2.80 -3.83
CA LYS A 7 1.89 -3.11 -4.73
C LYS A 7 0.58 -3.14 -3.94
N ILE A 8 -0.39 -2.35 -4.37
CA ILE A 8 -1.71 -2.24 -3.73
C ILE A 8 -2.78 -2.81 -4.68
N THR A 9 -3.57 -3.74 -4.18
CA THR A 9 -4.57 -4.54 -4.93
C THR A 9 -5.91 -4.59 -4.19
N PHE A 10 -6.98 -5.00 -4.88
CA PHE A 10 -8.32 -5.15 -4.30
C PHE A 10 -8.98 -6.45 -4.77
N GLY A 11 -9.59 -7.17 -3.83
CA GLY A 11 -10.40 -8.36 -4.15
C GLY A 11 -9.60 -9.55 -4.69
N GLN A 12 -8.28 -9.55 -4.52
CA GLN A 12 -7.38 -10.61 -4.99
C GLN A 12 -6.73 -11.38 -3.84
N ALA A 13 -7.31 -11.33 -2.62
CA ALA A 13 -6.76 -11.98 -1.43
C ALA A 13 -6.49 -13.47 -1.65
N ASP A 14 -7.46 -14.21 -2.20
CA ASP A 14 -7.34 -15.64 -2.45
C ASP A 14 -6.32 -15.95 -3.55
N GLU A 15 -6.34 -15.18 -4.64
CA GLU A 15 -5.38 -15.33 -5.76
C GLU A 15 -3.94 -15.03 -5.32
N HIS A 16 -3.74 -14.04 -4.45
CA HIS A 16 -2.43 -13.71 -3.89
C HIS A 16 -1.97 -14.72 -2.83
N ALA A 17 -2.89 -15.26 -2.01
CA ALA A 17 -2.58 -16.30 -1.05
C ALA A 17 -2.15 -17.60 -1.75
N ASP A 18 -2.84 -17.97 -2.82
CA ASP A 18 -2.49 -19.14 -3.63
C ASP A 18 -1.19 -18.94 -4.40
N ALA A 19 -0.97 -17.76 -4.98
CA ALA A 19 0.31 -17.41 -5.58
C ALA A 19 1.46 -17.46 -4.56
N ALA A 20 1.26 -16.95 -3.33
CA ALA A 20 2.27 -17.01 -2.27
C ALA A 20 2.57 -18.45 -1.83
N ARG A 21 1.54 -19.31 -1.70
CA ARG A 21 1.69 -20.74 -1.39
C ARG A 21 2.43 -21.50 -2.50
N ASP A 22 2.12 -21.20 -3.76
CA ASP A 22 2.81 -21.80 -4.90
C ASP A 22 4.27 -21.34 -5.00
N ARG A 23 4.59 -20.11 -4.60
CA ARG A 23 5.99 -19.63 -4.48
C ARG A 23 6.76 -20.43 -3.43
N LEU A 24 6.18 -20.64 -2.24
CA LEU A 24 6.82 -21.44 -1.20
C LEU A 24 7.08 -22.87 -1.70
N ARG A 25 6.07 -23.49 -2.33
CA ARG A 25 6.17 -24.84 -2.89
C ARG A 25 7.24 -24.95 -3.99
N LYS A 26 7.35 -23.96 -4.88
CA LYS A 26 8.37 -23.94 -5.96
C LYS A 26 9.78 -23.68 -5.43
N ALA A 27 9.92 -22.81 -4.44
CA ALA A 27 11.20 -22.56 -3.76
C ALA A 27 11.70 -23.82 -3.03
N GLU A 28 10.81 -24.54 -2.34
CA GLU A 28 11.11 -25.83 -1.70
C GLU A 28 11.46 -26.93 -2.71
N ALA A 29 10.86 -26.89 -3.91
CA ALA A 29 11.12 -27.83 -5.00
C ALA A 29 12.37 -27.52 -5.84
N GLY A 30 13.07 -26.40 -5.58
CA GLY A 30 14.24 -25.98 -6.36
C GLY A 30 13.93 -25.49 -7.78
N GLU A 31 12.64 -25.28 -8.09
CA GLU A 31 12.20 -24.78 -9.39
C GLU A 31 12.25 -23.24 -9.41
N ARG A 32 13.09 -22.67 -10.29
CA ARG A 32 13.01 -21.24 -10.62
C ARG A 32 11.78 -21.01 -11.52
N GLY A 33 10.62 -20.85 -10.89
CA GLY A 33 9.38 -20.48 -11.55
C GLY A 33 9.52 -19.15 -12.32
N GLY A 34 8.89 -19.08 -13.49
CA GLY A 34 9.04 -18.01 -14.49
C GLY A 34 8.72 -16.59 -14.02
N GLU A 35 9.01 -15.63 -14.91
CA GLU A 35 8.85 -14.17 -14.73
C GLU A 35 7.46 -13.80 -14.23
N ILE A 36 7.30 -13.66 -12.91
CA ILE A 36 6.12 -13.05 -12.30
C ILE A 36 6.63 -12.17 -11.16
N GLU A 37 6.62 -10.85 -11.42
CA GLU A 37 6.79 -9.73 -10.48
C GLU A 37 7.76 -9.98 -9.32
N GLN A 38 9.03 -10.30 -9.64
CA GLN A 38 10.11 -10.23 -8.66
C GLN A 38 10.40 -8.78 -8.20
N ASP A 39 9.64 -7.80 -8.71
CA ASP A 39 9.81 -6.35 -8.50
C ASP A 39 8.86 -5.73 -7.46
N ALA A 40 8.06 -6.54 -6.74
CA ALA A 40 7.23 -6.03 -5.64
C ALA A 40 7.71 -6.65 -4.32
N ARG A 41 8.30 -5.82 -3.45
CA ARG A 41 8.78 -6.25 -2.13
C ARG A 41 7.62 -6.48 -1.16
N PHE A 42 6.51 -5.78 -1.35
CA PHE A 42 5.35 -5.85 -0.46
C PHE A 42 4.04 -5.76 -1.26
N ILE A 43 3.07 -6.62 -0.92
CA ILE A 43 1.73 -6.61 -1.51
C ILE A 43 0.72 -6.32 -0.39
N LEU A 44 -0.10 -5.29 -0.58
CA LEU A 44 -1.23 -4.93 0.25
C LEU A 44 -2.52 -5.19 -0.54
N ASN A 45 -3.41 -6.02 -0.01
CA ASN A 45 -4.70 -6.29 -0.65
C ASN A 45 -5.84 -5.77 0.25
N PHE A 46 -6.70 -4.92 -0.33
CA PHE A 46 -7.93 -4.47 0.30
C PHE A 46 -9.09 -5.40 -0.02
N GLU A 47 -9.99 -5.55 0.96
CA GLU A 47 -11.21 -6.36 0.83
C GLU A 47 -12.48 -5.49 0.92
N ASP A 48 -12.36 -4.27 1.43
CA ASP A 48 -13.47 -3.33 1.59
C ASP A 48 -13.35 -2.12 0.65
N PHE A 49 -14.45 -1.77 -0.03
CA PHE A 49 -14.48 -0.59 -0.89
C PHE A 49 -14.31 0.71 -0.12
N GLY A 50 -14.69 0.77 1.16
CA GLY A 50 -14.46 1.93 2.01
C GLY A 50 -12.98 2.16 2.32
N GLU A 51 -12.16 1.11 2.36
CA GLU A 51 -10.70 1.23 2.46
C GLU A 51 -10.08 1.76 1.16
N VAL A 52 -10.53 1.24 0.02
CA VAL A 52 -10.13 1.76 -1.30
C VAL A 52 -10.52 3.23 -1.44
N GLU A 53 -11.77 3.59 -1.10
CA GLU A 53 -12.23 4.97 -1.12
C GLU A 53 -11.34 5.87 -0.28
N ARG A 54 -11.01 5.46 0.94
CA ARG A 54 -10.10 6.20 1.84
C ARG A 54 -8.73 6.38 1.19
N LEU A 55 -8.10 5.32 0.68
CA LEU A 55 -6.80 5.42 0.01
C LEU A 55 -6.83 6.37 -1.19
N MET A 56 -7.86 6.26 -2.04
CA MET A 56 -7.98 7.03 -3.29
C MET A 56 -8.38 8.49 -3.10
N ARG A 57 -8.62 8.95 -1.86
CA ARG A 57 -8.82 10.37 -1.59
C ARG A 57 -7.62 11.15 -2.08
N THR A 58 -7.85 12.25 -2.80
CA THR A 58 -6.79 13.13 -3.29
C THR A 58 -5.84 13.56 -2.17
N SER A 59 -6.38 13.84 -0.98
CA SER A 59 -5.59 14.19 0.21
C SER A 59 -4.55 13.13 0.59
N ASN A 60 -4.85 11.85 0.36
CA ASN A 60 -3.98 10.73 0.70
C ASN A 60 -3.01 10.43 -0.46
N LEU A 61 -3.50 10.45 -1.71
CA LEU A 61 -2.65 10.27 -2.89
C LEU A 61 -1.56 11.35 -3.00
N THR A 62 -1.88 12.62 -2.72
CA THR A 62 -0.89 13.70 -2.68
C THR A 62 0.17 13.50 -1.60
N LEU A 63 -0.18 12.89 -0.45
CA LEU A 63 0.81 12.57 0.57
C LEU A 63 1.71 11.41 0.15
N LEU A 64 1.16 10.40 -0.52
CA LEU A 64 1.97 9.30 -1.07
C LEU A 64 2.95 9.81 -2.13
N GLU A 65 2.50 10.70 -3.00
CA GLU A 65 3.35 11.38 -3.98
C GLU A 65 4.50 12.15 -3.30
N ALA A 66 4.20 12.94 -2.27
CA ALA A 66 5.22 13.68 -1.52
C ALA A 66 6.20 12.75 -0.78
N ILE A 67 5.72 11.64 -0.21
CA ILE A 67 6.59 10.65 0.45
C ILE A 67 7.57 10.03 -0.56
N VAL A 68 7.09 9.68 -1.76
CA VAL A 68 7.92 9.08 -2.82
C VAL A 68 8.93 10.09 -3.38
N ASN A 69 8.48 11.28 -3.72
CA ASN A 69 9.29 12.27 -4.45
C ASN A 69 10.21 13.08 -3.54
N ASP A 70 9.70 13.53 -2.38
CA ASP A 70 10.40 14.48 -1.52
C ASP A 70 11.06 13.83 -0.31
N ARG A 71 10.66 12.59 0.03
CA ARG A 71 11.19 11.79 1.16
C ARG A 71 11.32 12.63 2.45
N PRO A 72 10.24 13.24 2.95
CA PRO A 72 10.29 14.14 4.09
C PRO A 72 10.70 13.40 5.36
N ASP A 73 11.58 14.02 6.16
CA ASP A 73 12.10 13.46 7.42
C ASP A 73 11.09 13.57 8.58
N SER A 74 9.96 14.25 8.38
CA SER A 74 8.93 14.41 9.41
C SER A 74 7.55 14.73 8.86
N ILE A 75 6.52 14.54 9.69
CA ILE A 75 5.15 15.01 9.42
C ILE A 75 5.11 16.52 9.11
N ARG A 76 5.93 17.32 9.80
CA ARG A 76 5.97 18.77 9.59
C ARG A 76 6.54 19.14 8.23
N GLN A 77 7.60 18.46 7.81
CA GLN A 77 8.17 18.64 6.48
C GLN A 77 7.22 18.14 5.39
N THR A 78 6.52 17.03 5.64
CA THR A 78 5.47 16.54 4.74
C THR A 78 4.39 17.60 4.53
N ALA A 79 3.94 18.25 5.61
CA ALA A 79 2.93 19.31 5.54
C ALA A 79 3.41 20.54 4.75
N ALA A 80 4.69 20.90 4.88
CA ALA A 80 5.30 21.96 4.09
C ALA A 80 5.41 21.59 2.60
N ALA A 81 5.76 20.33 2.29
CA ALA A 81 5.89 19.85 0.91
C ALA A 81 4.55 19.89 0.15
N VAL A 82 3.44 19.60 0.84
CA VAL A 82 2.10 19.61 0.23
C VAL A 82 1.31 20.89 0.47
N ASP A 83 1.92 21.93 1.04
CA ASP A 83 1.30 23.22 1.39
C ASP A 83 -0.05 23.09 2.15
N ARG A 84 -0.07 22.26 3.21
CA ARG A 84 -1.29 21.99 4.02
C ARG A 84 -1.03 22.13 5.52
N ASP A 85 -2.11 22.27 6.29
CA ASP A 85 -2.03 22.34 7.75
C ASP A 85 -1.53 21.03 8.38
N TYR A 86 -0.70 21.16 9.41
CA TYR A 86 -0.10 20.03 10.12
C TYR A 86 -1.13 19.04 10.67
N LYS A 87 -2.25 19.50 11.22
CA LYS A 87 -3.25 18.61 11.85
C LYS A 87 -3.94 17.75 10.79
N GLU A 88 -4.21 18.35 9.64
CA GLU A 88 -4.81 17.66 8.49
C GLU A 88 -3.86 16.57 7.97
N VAL A 89 -2.59 16.92 7.76
CA VAL A 89 -1.57 15.97 7.30
C VAL A 89 -1.31 14.88 8.32
N HIS A 90 -1.20 15.21 9.61
CA HIS A 90 -1.07 14.22 10.67
C HIS A 90 -2.24 13.23 10.67
N ARG A 91 -3.48 13.72 10.55
CA ARG A 91 -4.66 12.85 10.48
C ARG A 91 -4.62 11.94 9.25
N ASN A 92 -4.28 12.47 8.07
CA ASN A 92 -4.24 11.67 6.85
C ASN A 92 -3.09 10.66 6.85
N LEU A 93 -1.91 11.00 7.38
CA LEU A 93 -0.82 10.03 7.55
C LEU A 93 -1.20 8.92 8.54
N LYS A 94 -1.96 9.24 9.60
CA LYS A 94 -2.53 8.22 10.50
C LYS A 94 -3.56 7.33 9.81
N GLU A 95 -4.34 7.89 8.89
CA GLU A 95 -5.26 7.10 8.06
C GLU A 95 -4.48 6.14 7.14
N LEU A 96 -3.44 6.62 6.45
CA LEU A 96 -2.55 5.79 5.62
C LEU A 96 -1.80 4.71 6.42
N GLU A 97 -1.40 5.00 7.66
CA GLU A 97 -0.84 4.02 8.60
C GLU A 97 -1.87 2.95 8.96
N SER A 98 -3.12 3.35 9.24
CA SER A 98 -4.19 2.40 9.56
C SER A 98 -4.56 1.49 8.39
N LEU A 99 -4.40 1.97 7.16
CA LEU A 99 -4.56 1.19 5.93
C LEU A 99 -3.33 0.30 5.64
N GLY A 100 -2.25 0.43 6.41
CA GLY A 100 -1.02 -0.34 6.21
C GLY A 100 -0.24 0.06 4.95
N VAL A 101 -0.39 1.29 4.48
CA VAL A 101 0.33 1.83 3.32
C VAL A 101 1.60 2.57 3.74
N VAL A 102 1.53 3.28 4.87
CA VAL A 102 2.62 4.07 5.45
C VAL A 102 2.99 3.50 6.81
N GLU A 103 4.27 3.56 7.14
CA GLU A 103 4.81 3.29 8.47
C GLU A 103 5.53 4.55 8.97
N PHE A 104 5.73 4.65 10.29
CA PHE A 104 6.55 5.72 10.85
C PHE A 104 7.84 5.14 11.42
N GLU A 105 8.96 5.65 10.95
CA GLU A 105 10.25 5.40 11.56
C GLU A 105 10.53 6.47 12.62
N ASP A 106 11.05 6.02 13.77
CA ASP A 106 11.57 6.94 14.79
C ASP A 106 12.92 7.48 14.34
N ASP A 107 12.95 8.75 13.93
CA ASP A 107 14.18 9.50 13.68
C ASP A 107 14.38 10.52 14.80
N GLY A 108 14.99 10.05 15.89
CA GLY A 108 15.17 10.82 17.12
C GLY A 108 13.86 11.23 17.77
N ALA A 109 13.50 12.52 17.69
CA ALA A 109 12.26 13.06 18.27
C ALA A 109 11.12 13.23 17.24
N SER A 110 11.39 12.93 15.97
CA SER A 110 10.46 13.14 14.86
C SER A 110 9.99 11.80 14.30
N LYS A 111 8.71 11.76 13.90
CA LYS A 111 8.15 10.61 13.19
C LYS A 111 8.29 10.83 11.69
N ARG A 112 9.15 10.03 11.05
CA ARG A 112 9.36 10.06 9.61
C ARG A 112 8.35 9.13 8.93
N PRO A 113 7.44 9.63 8.09
CA PRO A 113 6.54 8.76 7.33
C PRO A 113 7.31 8.10 6.17
N VAL A 114 7.21 6.79 6.05
CA VAL A 114 7.81 5.99 4.97
C VAL A 114 6.78 5.02 4.40
N LEU A 115 6.95 4.57 3.16
CA LEU A 115 6.13 3.49 2.64
C LEU A 115 6.43 2.19 3.38
N ARG A 116 5.39 1.36 3.52
CA ARG A 116 5.49 0.07 4.21
C ARG A 116 6.62 -0.79 3.66
N GLY A 117 7.39 -1.39 4.57
CA GLY A 117 8.46 -2.31 4.22
C GLY A 117 9.67 -1.65 3.56
N GLY A 118 9.75 -0.31 3.58
CA GLY A 118 10.83 0.46 2.98
C GLY A 118 10.71 0.64 1.47
N ALA A 119 9.51 0.50 0.91
CA ALA A 119 9.25 0.72 -0.51
C ALA A 119 9.65 2.13 -0.96
N GLU A 120 10.18 2.22 -2.18
CA GLU A 120 10.55 3.47 -2.85
C GLU A 120 9.49 3.91 -3.86
N THR A 121 8.64 2.99 -4.33
CA THR A 121 7.58 3.25 -5.30
C THR A 121 6.25 2.63 -4.85
N VAL A 122 5.15 3.19 -5.33
CA VAL A 122 3.80 2.63 -5.12
C VAL A 122 3.20 2.28 -6.46
N ASP A 123 2.75 1.03 -6.62
CA ASP A 123 1.91 0.62 -7.74
C ASP A 123 0.50 0.36 -7.22
N ILE A 124 -0.48 1.06 -7.80
CA ILE A 124 -1.89 0.93 -7.45
C ILE A 124 -2.62 0.35 -8.64
N SER A 125 -3.05 -0.89 -8.52
CA SER A 125 -3.72 -1.63 -9.58
C SER A 125 -5.12 -2.02 -9.11
N PHE A 126 -6.15 -1.56 -9.83
CA PHE A 126 -7.55 -1.87 -9.53
C PHE A 126 -8.25 -2.49 -10.73
N SER A 127 -8.87 -3.65 -10.55
CA SER A 127 -9.57 -4.39 -11.60
C SER A 127 -10.93 -4.88 -11.11
N ILE A 128 -11.99 -4.55 -11.85
CA ILE A 128 -13.34 -5.10 -11.64
C ILE A 128 -13.65 -6.05 -12.80
N GLY A 129 -13.78 -7.34 -12.51
CA GLY A 129 -14.15 -8.37 -13.48
C GLY A 129 -15.51 -8.98 -13.17
N ARG A 130 -16.14 -9.65 -14.16
CA ARG A 130 -17.42 -10.36 -13.99
C ARG A 130 -17.36 -11.59 -13.05
N GLY A 131 -16.25 -11.82 -12.36
CA GLY A 131 -16.03 -12.95 -11.42
C GLY A 131 -15.31 -12.59 -10.12
N THR A 132 -14.97 -11.32 -9.86
CA THR A 132 -14.15 -10.91 -8.69
C THR A 132 -14.94 -10.23 -7.57
N VAL A 133 -16.27 -10.20 -7.65
CA VAL A 133 -17.08 -9.71 -6.54
C VAL A 133 -17.29 -10.85 -5.54
N GLY A 134 -16.35 -10.96 -4.59
CA GLY A 134 -16.58 -11.67 -3.34
C GLY A 134 -17.94 -11.25 -2.77
N GLY A 135 -18.80 -12.24 -2.54
CA GLY A 135 -20.21 -12.04 -2.24
C GLY A 135 -20.40 -11.13 -1.03
N HIS A 136 -20.76 -9.87 -1.29
CA HIS A 136 -21.33 -9.02 -0.27
C HIS A 136 -22.75 -9.53 -0.04
N SER A 137 -22.89 -10.44 0.93
CA SER A 137 -24.18 -10.78 1.51
C SER A 137 -24.68 -9.52 2.23
N GLY A 138 -25.34 -8.65 1.48
CA GLY A 138 -26.09 -7.54 2.03
C GLY A 138 -27.17 -8.11 2.93
N ALA A 139 -27.00 -7.95 4.23
CA ALA A 139 -28.07 -8.17 5.18
C ALA A 139 -29.19 -7.18 4.86
N SER A 140 -30.25 -7.69 4.24
CA SER A 140 -31.53 -7.00 4.09
C SER A 140 -32.13 -6.79 5.49
N ALA A 141 -32.52 -5.56 5.79
CA ALA A 141 -33.47 -5.21 6.84
C ALA A 141 -34.57 -4.35 6.22
#